data_AF-A0A3C1UFL9-F1
#
_entry.id   AF-A0A3C1UFL9-F1
#
_cell.length_a   1.000
_cell.length_b   1.000
_cell.length_c   1.000
_cell.angle_alpha   90.00
_cell.angle_beta   90.00
_cell.angle_gamma   90.00
#
_symmetry.space_group_name_H-M   'P 1'
#
loop_
_entity.id
_entity.type
_entity.pdbx_description
1 polymer ?
#
loop_
_entity_poly.entity_id
_entity_poly.type
_entity_poly.pdbx_seq_one_letter_code
_entity_poly.pdbx_strand_id
1 'polypeptide(L)'
;MNIRRIFSLLVAVVCVGACAFAQELNCEVEINSSKIQNANKEVFTTLQQAISEYMNTTKWTDAQFGNNEKIQCKLFLTVNTYDDGSGKMTGDLQIQSQRPVYNSSYTTTIINFKDTKVEFTYEQNEPLVYSEQDMQSNLT
;
A
#
# COMPACT_ATOMS: atom_id res chain seq x y z
N MET A 1 12.34 -45.58 19.34
CA MET A 1 12.15 -44.12 19.23
C MET A 1 10.73 -43.81 19.72
N ASN A 2 10.60 -43.09 20.85
CA ASN A 2 9.31 -43.03 21.58
C ASN A 2 8.28 -42.21 20.81
N ILE A 3 7.08 -42.78 20.61
CA ILE A 3 5.98 -42.19 19.83
C ILE A 3 5.60 -40.77 20.29
N ARG A 4 5.75 -40.48 21.60
CA ARG A 4 5.53 -39.14 22.18
C ARG A 4 6.53 -38.10 21.67
N ARG A 5 7.79 -38.48 21.43
CA ARG A 5 8.82 -37.59 20.88
C ARG A 5 8.60 -37.29 19.40
N ILE A 6 8.10 -38.28 18.64
CA ILE A 6 7.73 -38.10 17.23
C ILE A 6 6.56 -37.12 17.11
N PHE A 7 5.53 -37.28 17.94
CA PHE A 7 4.37 -36.38 17.94
C PHE A 7 4.75 -34.94 18.30
N SER A 8 5.61 -34.74 19.31
CA SER A 8 6.11 -33.41 19.67
C SER A 8 6.95 -32.76 18.56
N LEU A 9 7.77 -33.55 17.84
CA LEU A 9 8.53 -33.05 16.68
C LEU A 9 7.61 -32.66 15.52
N LEU A 10 6.55 -33.42 15.26
CA LEU A 10 5.60 -33.15 14.18
C LEU A 10 4.79 -31.86 14.44
N VAL A 11 4.36 -31.65 15.69
CA VAL A 11 3.69 -30.40 16.10
C VAL A 11 4.64 -29.19 15.99
N ALA A 12 5.90 -29.35 16.39
CA ALA A 12 6.89 -28.27 16.27
C ALA A 12 7.15 -27.87 14.81
N VAL A 13 7.23 -28.83 13.88
CA VAL A 13 7.44 -28.55 12.45
C VAL A 13 6.24 -27.82 11.82
N VAL A 14 5.01 -28.14 12.22
CA VAL A 14 3.80 -27.46 11.73
C VAL A 14 3.71 -26.01 12.23
N CYS A 15 4.13 -25.75 13.47
CA CYS A 15 4.08 -24.40 14.04
C CYS A 15 5.14 -23.43 13.46
N VAL A 16 6.29 -23.93 12.98
CA VAL A 16 7.36 -23.06 12.42
C VAL A 16 6.99 -22.52 11.03
N GLY A 17 6.15 -23.22 10.26
CA GLY A 17 5.72 -22.77 8.93
C GLY A 17 4.68 -21.64 8.92
N ALA A 18 4.11 -21.29 10.08
CA ALA A 18 3.05 -20.28 10.19
C ALA A 18 3.58 -18.83 10.33
N CYS A 19 4.89 -18.64 10.42
CA CYS A 19 5.50 -17.34 10.74
C CYS A 19 6.14 -16.61 9.54
N ALA A 20 5.74 -16.92 8.30
CA ALA A 20 6.17 -16.15 7.14
C ALA A 20 5.27 -14.92 6.94
N PHE A 21 5.44 -13.91 7.79
CA PHE A 21 4.86 -12.58 7.62
C PHE A 21 5.85 -11.68 6.90
N ALA A 22 6.11 -11.99 5.64
CA ALA A 22 6.76 -11.07 4.75
C ALA A 22 6.03 -11.18 3.42
N GLN A 23 5.46 -10.09 2.95
CA GLN A 23 4.80 -10.04 1.66
C GLN A 23 5.03 -8.66 1.05
N GLU A 24 5.43 -8.66 -0.21
CA GLU A 24 5.60 -7.43 -0.98
C GLU A 24 4.29 -7.03 -1.66
N LEU A 25 4.18 -5.74 -1.98
CA LEU A 25 3.01 -5.16 -2.63
C LEU A 25 3.22 -5.05 -4.14
N ASN A 26 2.13 -5.19 -4.88
CA ASN A 26 2.00 -4.73 -6.26
C ASN A 26 0.78 -3.81 -6.32
N CYS A 27 1.03 -2.50 -6.29
CA CYS A 27 0.00 -1.48 -6.18
C CYS A 27 -0.27 -0.79 -7.51
N GLU A 28 -1.52 -0.81 -7.95
CA GLU A 28 -2.04 0.04 -9.02
C GLU A 28 -2.56 1.34 -8.40
N VAL A 29 -2.06 2.49 -8.88
CA VAL A 29 -2.44 3.81 -8.39
C VAL A 29 -3.15 4.58 -9.49
N GLU A 30 -4.33 5.09 -9.18
CA GLU A 30 -5.17 5.85 -10.11
C GLU A 30 -5.65 7.14 -9.44
N ILE A 31 -5.35 8.28 -10.06
CA ILE A 31 -5.74 9.61 -9.56
C ILE A 31 -6.79 10.22 -10.48
N ASN A 32 -7.98 10.45 -9.94
CA ASN A 32 -9.05 11.17 -10.63
C ASN A 32 -9.04 12.65 -10.23
N SER A 33 -8.62 13.50 -11.15
CA SER A 33 -8.63 14.96 -11.01
C SER A 33 -9.70 15.64 -11.88
N SER A 34 -10.71 14.89 -12.35
CA SER A 34 -11.75 15.41 -13.27
C SER A 34 -12.56 16.58 -12.73
N LYS A 35 -12.65 16.72 -11.40
CA LYS A 35 -13.32 17.84 -10.72
C LYS A 35 -12.49 19.14 -10.75
N ILE A 36 -11.18 19.06 -11.02
CA ILE A 36 -10.27 20.20 -11.02
C ILE A 36 -10.13 20.72 -12.46
N GLN A 37 -10.78 21.85 -12.75
CA GLN A 37 -10.85 22.39 -14.13
C GLN A 37 -9.67 23.31 -14.50
N ASN A 38 -9.11 24.04 -13.53
CA ASN A 38 -8.16 25.13 -13.79
C ASN A 38 -6.73 24.86 -13.28
N ALA A 39 -6.37 23.62 -12.98
CA ALA A 39 -5.05 23.27 -12.46
C ALA A 39 -4.15 22.60 -13.51
N ASN A 40 -2.84 22.65 -13.27
CA ASN A 40 -1.88 21.89 -14.08
C ASN A 40 -2.09 20.38 -13.87
N LYS A 41 -2.47 19.67 -14.94
CA LYS A 41 -2.68 18.22 -14.91
C LYS A 41 -1.39 17.42 -14.68
N GLU A 42 -0.25 18.01 -14.98
CA GLU A 42 1.06 17.39 -14.77
C GLU A 42 1.33 17.10 -13.28
N VAL A 43 0.81 17.92 -12.37
CA VAL A 43 0.91 17.70 -10.92
C VAL A 43 0.28 16.37 -10.54
N PHE A 44 -0.89 16.05 -11.08
CA PHE A 44 -1.57 14.79 -10.77
C PHE A 44 -0.89 13.58 -11.41
N THR A 45 -0.36 13.71 -12.63
CA THR A 45 0.39 12.64 -13.29
C THR A 45 1.69 12.33 -12.55
N THR A 46 2.42 13.36 -12.13
CA THR A 46 3.66 13.21 -11.34
C THR A 46 3.38 12.62 -9.97
N LEU A 47 2.32 13.06 -9.29
CA LEU A 47 1.88 12.45 -8.02
C LEU A 47 1.52 10.97 -8.20
N GLN A 48 0.77 10.61 -9.24
CA GLN A 48 0.42 9.22 -9.53
C GLN A 48 1.66 8.36 -9.71
N GLN A 49 2.64 8.86 -10.47
CA GLN A 49 3.91 8.17 -10.68
C GLN A 49 4.69 8.04 -9.37
N ALA A 50 4.81 9.12 -8.59
CA ALA A 50 5.54 9.13 -7.32
C ALA A 50 4.96 8.12 -6.32
N ILE A 51 3.63 8.08 -6.16
CA ILE A 51 2.96 7.11 -5.26
C ILE A 51 3.16 5.68 -5.80
N SER A 52 2.99 5.47 -7.11
CA SER A 52 3.16 4.14 -7.72
C SER A 52 4.58 3.62 -7.54
N GLU A 53 5.58 4.47 -7.76
CA GLU A 53 6.99 4.15 -7.54
C GLU A 53 7.21 3.82 -6.07
N TYR A 54 6.87 4.73 -5.16
CA TYR A 54 7.01 4.54 -3.73
C TYR A 54 6.39 3.21 -3.25
N MET A 55 5.15 2.91 -3.63
CA MET A 55 4.46 1.70 -3.18
C MET A 55 5.07 0.39 -3.72
N ASN A 56 5.63 0.42 -4.93
CA ASN A 56 6.13 -0.78 -5.62
C ASN A 56 7.64 -0.99 -5.47
N THR A 57 8.41 0.05 -5.16
CA THR A 57 9.86 -0.02 -4.97
C THR A 57 10.29 -0.04 -3.51
N THR A 58 9.42 0.41 -2.60
CA THR A 58 9.68 0.30 -1.16
C THR A 58 9.74 -1.17 -0.78
N LYS A 59 10.89 -1.60 -0.27
CA LYS A 59 11.05 -2.94 0.29
C LYS A 59 10.47 -2.96 1.69
N TRP A 60 9.37 -3.67 1.85
CA TRP A 60 8.74 -3.85 3.16
C TRP A 60 9.40 -4.99 3.93
N THR A 61 10.12 -5.88 3.23
CA THR A 61 10.71 -7.09 3.79
C THR A 61 12.04 -7.44 3.12
N ASP A 62 12.87 -8.22 3.80
CA ASP A 62 14.16 -8.69 3.27
C ASP A 62 14.03 -9.86 2.28
N ALA A 63 12.82 -10.39 2.09
CA ALA A 63 12.58 -11.57 1.26
C ALA A 63 12.33 -11.21 -0.21
N GLN A 64 12.78 -12.08 -1.12
CA GLN A 64 12.55 -11.93 -2.57
C GLN A 64 11.29 -12.67 -2.97
N PHE A 65 10.31 -11.95 -3.55
CA PHE A 65 9.03 -12.52 -3.99
C PHE A 65 8.91 -12.50 -5.51
N GLY A 66 8.29 -13.56 -6.05
CA GLY A 66 7.84 -13.55 -7.44
C GLY A 66 6.65 -12.60 -7.61
N ASN A 67 6.44 -12.06 -8.83
CA ASN A 67 5.34 -11.13 -9.10
C ASN A 67 3.94 -11.72 -8.78
N ASN A 68 3.80 -13.05 -8.87
CA ASN A 68 2.56 -13.77 -8.58
C ASN A 68 2.30 -13.95 -7.07
N GLU A 69 3.30 -13.74 -6.22
CA GLU A 69 3.20 -13.90 -4.76
C GLU A 69 2.92 -12.57 -4.04
N LYS A 70 3.11 -11.45 -4.75
CA LYS A 70 2.83 -10.12 -4.26
C LYS A 70 1.34 -9.91 -4.00
N ILE A 71 1.04 -9.13 -2.97
CA ILE A 71 -0.33 -8.72 -2.67
C ILE A 71 -0.73 -7.67 -3.71
N GLN A 72 -1.87 -7.90 -4.37
CA GLN A 72 -2.41 -6.92 -5.31
C GLN A 72 -3.09 -5.81 -4.51
N CYS A 73 -2.70 -4.57 -4.74
CA CYS A 73 -3.29 -3.39 -4.12
C CYS A 73 -3.81 -2.45 -5.20
N LYS A 74 -4.95 -1.80 -4.96
CA LYS A 74 -5.46 -0.72 -5.78
C LYS A 74 -5.71 0.49 -4.90
N LEU A 75 -5.07 1.60 -5.24
CA LEU A 75 -5.25 2.91 -4.63
C LEU A 75 -5.96 3.81 -5.62
N PHE A 76 -7.13 4.30 -5.24
CA PHE A 76 -7.93 5.22 -6.04
C PHE A 76 -8.11 6.52 -5.28
N LEU A 77 -7.52 7.60 -5.78
CA LEU A 77 -7.61 8.93 -5.17
C LEU A 77 -8.48 9.82 -6.05
N THR A 78 -9.56 10.36 -5.50
CA THR A 78 -10.36 11.41 -6.15
C THR A 78 -10.00 12.76 -5.54
N VAL A 79 -9.43 13.66 -6.34
CA VAL A 79 -9.09 15.01 -5.90
C VAL A 79 -10.34 15.90 -5.98
N ASN A 80 -10.73 16.45 -4.84
CA ASN A 80 -11.89 17.33 -4.69
C ASN A 80 -11.49 18.80 -4.79
N THR A 81 -10.40 19.20 -4.13
CA THR A 81 -9.85 20.55 -4.22
C THR A 81 -8.33 20.51 -4.38
N TYR A 82 -7.77 21.50 -5.07
CA TYR A 82 -6.34 21.71 -5.21
C TYR A 82 -6.05 23.21 -5.20
N ASP A 83 -5.10 23.63 -4.37
CA ASP A 83 -4.56 24.99 -4.33
C ASP A 83 -3.18 25.01 -4.97
N ASP A 84 -3.07 25.65 -6.13
CA ASP A 84 -1.84 25.73 -6.92
C ASP A 84 -0.75 26.58 -6.25
N GLY A 85 -1.12 27.51 -5.37
CA GLY A 85 -0.16 28.37 -4.69
C GLY A 85 0.51 27.71 -3.48
N SER A 86 -0.18 26.75 -2.83
CA SER A 86 0.30 26.07 -1.62
C SER A 86 0.55 24.57 -1.79
N GLY A 87 0.19 23.98 -2.93
CA GLY A 87 0.30 22.54 -3.18
C GLY A 87 -0.69 21.69 -2.37
N LYS A 88 -1.65 22.32 -1.67
CA LYS A 88 -2.61 21.63 -0.81
C LYS A 88 -3.69 20.93 -1.63
N MET A 89 -3.95 19.68 -1.29
CA MET A 89 -4.95 18.82 -1.92
C MET A 89 -5.91 18.27 -0.88
N THR A 90 -7.20 18.24 -1.23
CA THR A 90 -8.20 17.47 -0.47
C THR A 90 -8.93 16.50 -1.38
N GLY A 91 -9.37 15.37 -0.85
CA GLY A 91 -9.96 14.32 -1.66
C GLY A 91 -10.60 13.17 -0.91
N ASP A 92 -11.01 12.19 -1.70
CA ASP A 92 -11.47 10.89 -1.25
C ASP A 92 -10.43 9.84 -1.65
N LEU A 93 -9.96 9.05 -0.69
CA LEU A 93 -9.00 7.97 -0.90
C LEU A 93 -9.69 6.63 -0.66
N GLN A 94 -9.56 5.72 -1.62
CA GLN A 94 -10.00 4.35 -1.49
C GLN A 94 -8.81 3.41 -1.71
N ILE A 95 -8.61 2.48 -0.78
CA ILE A 95 -7.55 1.48 -0.83
C ILE A 95 -8.18 0.11 -0.72
N GLN A 96 -7.87 -0.76 -1.68
CA GLN A 96 -8.26 -2.15 -1.64
C GLN A 96 -7.03 -3.04 -1.82
N SER A 97 -6.90 -4.08 -1.00
CA SER A 97 -5.88 -5.11 -1.20
C SER A 97 -6.50 -6.49 -1.31
N GLN A 98 -5.95 -7.31 -2.19
CA GLN A 98 -6.41 -8.66 -2.50
C GLN A 98 -5.23 -9.63 -2.51
N ARG A 99 -5.44 -10.83 -1.97
CA ARG A 99 -4.48 -11.93 -2.04
C ARG A 99 -5.06 -13.12 -2.82
N PRO A 100 -4.26 -13.75 -3.71
CA PRO A 100 -4.63 -15.04 -4.27
C PRO A 100 -4.61 -16.11 -3.18
N VAL A 101 -5.64 -16.96 -3.16
CA VAL A 101 -5.68 -18.14 -2.31
C VAL A 101 -4.68 -19.16 -2.87
N TYR A 102 -3.89 -19.79 -2.00
CA TYR A 102 -2.87 -20.75 -2.41
C TYR A 102 -3.47 -21.85 -3.30
N ASN A 103 -2.82 -22.09 -4.44
CA ASN A 103 -3.22 -23.09 -5.44
C ASN A 103 -4.66 -22.92 -5.96
N SER A 104 -5.12 -21.67 -6.07
CA SER A 104 -6.44 -21.33 -6.57
C SER A 104 -6.41 -20.11 -7.49
N SER A 105 -7.38 -20.02 -8.39
CA SER A 105 -7.66 -18.81 -9.17
C SER A 105 -8.48 -17.77 -8.39
N TYR A 106 -8.96 -18.11 -7.18
CA TYR A 106 -9.73 -17.19 -6.35
C TYR A 106 -8.81 -16.21 -5.61
N THR A 107 -9.15 -14.93 -5.63
CA THR A 107 -8.58 -13.91 -4.76
C THR A 107 -9.53 -13.60 -3.61
N THR A 108 -8.97 -13.19 -2.47
CA THR A 108 -9.72 -12.71 -1.31
C THR A 108 -9.31 -11.29 -0.97
N THR A 109 -10.28 -10.41 -0.72
CA THR A 109 -10.03 -9.04 -0.28
C THR A 109 -9.66 -9.04 1.20
N ILE A 110 -8.52 -8.43 1.53
CA ILE A 110 -8.02 -8.36 2.90
C ILE A 110 -8.24 -6.98 3.48
N ILE A 111 -8.05 -5.93 2.67
CA ILE A 111 -8.31 -4.55 3.07
C ILE A 111 -9.27 -3.95 2.06
N ASN A 112 -10.27 -3.25 2.58
CA ASN A 112 -11.11 -2.33 1.81
C ASN A 112 -11.39 -1.14 2.70
N PHE A 113 -10.65 -0.07 2.47
CA PHE A 113 -10.68 1.14 3.27
C PHE A 113 -11.06 2.32 2.40
N LYS A 114 -11.88 3.21 2.95
CA LYS A 114 -12.28 4.45 2.29
C LYS A 114 -12.20 5.58 3.30
N ASP A 115 -11.43 6.60 2.95
CA ASP A 115 -11.37 7.88 3.65
C ASP A 115 -11.91 8.97 2.72
N THR A 116 -12.82 9.79 3.21
CA THR A 116 -13.45 10.88 2.45
C THR A 116 -12.94 12.26 2.83
N LYS A 117 -11.93 12.33 3.71
CA LYS A 117 -11.40 13.59 4.25
C LYS A 117 -9.88 13.57 4.26
N VAL A 118 -9.27 13.07 3.19
CA VAL A 118 -7.82 13.16 3.07
C VAL A 118 -7.42 14.59 2.72
N GLU A 119 -6.45 15.11 3.44
CA GLU A 119 -5.81 16.40 3.21
C GLU A 119 -4.29 16.22 3.30
N PHE A 120 -3.58 16.65 2.26
CA PHE A 120 -2.13 16.59 2.22
C PHE A 120 -1.58 17.71 1.33
N THR A 121 -0.29 18.00 1.48
CA THR A 121 0.43 18.92 0.61
C THR A 121 1.39 18.10 -0.25
N TYR A 122 1.50 18.43 -1.53
CA TYR A 122 2.44 17.77 -2.44
C TYR A 122 3.19 18.80 -3.27
N GLU A 123 4.51 18.71 -3.25
CA GLU A 123 5.38 19.47 -4.14
C GLU A 123 5.91 18.57 -5.26
N GLN A 124 5.86 19.07 -6.50
CA GLN A 124 6.32 18.29 -7.64
C GLN A 124 7.83 17.97 -7.53
N ASN A 125 8.17 16.72 -7.82
CA ASN A 125 9.54 16.19 -7.76
C ASN A 125 10.11 16.04 -6.35
N GLU A 126 9.32 16.28 -5.31
CA GLU A 126 9.70 15.91 -3.96
C GLU A 126 9.58 14.38 -3.81
N PRO A 127 10.65 13.69 -3.39
CA PRO A 127 10.59 12.25 -3.16
C PRO A 127 9.66 11.95 -1.97
N LEU A 128 8.78 10.97 -2.14
CA LEU A 128 7.98 10.45 -1.03
C LEU A 128 8.90 9.66 -0.10
N VAL A 129 9.18 10.21 1.08
CA VAL A 129 9.99 9.56 2.12
C VAL A 129 9.10 9.26 3.31
N TYR A 130 9.08 8.00 3.73
CA TYR A 130 8.51 7.62 5.00
C TYR A 130 9.57 7.65 6.08
N SER A 131 9.27 8.37 7.15
CA SER A 131 10.11 8.49 8.34
C SER A 131 9.30 8.09 9.55
N GLU A 132 9.72 7.01 10.21
CA GLU A 132 9.11 6.56 11.47
C GLU A 132 9.30 7.58 12.60
N GLN A 133 10.29 8.47 12.47
CA GLN A 133 10.65 9.47 13.47
C GLN A 133 9.80 10.75 13.37
N ASP A 134 9.12 10.98 12.24
CA ASP A 134 8.30 12.17 11.99
C ASP A 134 6.85 12.05 12.47
N MET A 135 6.51 10.99 13.21
CA MET A 135 5.29 10.96 14.03
C MET A 135 5.40 11.85 15.28
N GLN A 136 5.89 13.09 15.14
CA GLN A 136 5.87 14.08 16.23
C GLN A 136 4.53 14.82 16.23
N SER A 137 3.50 14.10 16.69
CA SER A 137 2.26 14.65 17.23
C SER A 137 1.24 15.25 16.26
N ASN A 138 0.01 14.71 16.33
CA ASN A 138 -1.20 15.51 16.16
C ASN A 138 -2.00 15.65 17.48
N LEU A 139 -1.37 15.35 18.63
CA LEU A 139 -1.72 15.74 20.02
C LEU A 139 -0.99 14.95 21.14
N THR A 140 0.06 14.16 20.88
CA THR A 140 1.06 13.76 21.90
C THR A 140 2.43 13.56 21.28
#